data_AF-A0A133UYL1-F1
#
_entry.id   AF-A0A133UYL1-F1
#
_cell.length_a   1.000
_cell.length_b   1.000
_cell.length_c   1.000
_cell.angle_alpha   90.00
_cell.angle_beta   90.00
_cell.angle_gamma   90.00
#
_symmetry.space_group_name_H-M   'P 1'
#
loop_
_entity.id
_entity.type
_entity.pdbx_description
1 polymer ?
#
loop_
_entity_poly.entity_id
_entity_poly.type
_entity_poly.pdbx_seq_one_letter_code
_entity_poly.pdbx_strand_id
1 'polypeptide(L)'
;SLKTPDEIEGLTKTFGFSEEQVGELKRASRLSAKVDNTAIQAGAPLYHHTFFTTEDGKWAVIQQGMNVEDRSARRYHWISDHVKSFVEEPHDAIVVEKKEEHVLGERAKISGGTRRTSTDLVRDNPDKVKREFKSLRPPGQRALPEWVPDSNEKNREIQFLSLPKRMNWAALKKAYELQPENYESLLGVKGVGPATVRGLALVSEVVHGDPPSWKDPARFSFAFGGKDGIPYPVNKRRMDKAHQMLKTAIDEAKIKKREKLNAFKRLSDFTTK
;
A
#
# COMPACT_ATOMS: atom_id res chain seq x y z
N SER A 1 -13.47 7.92 8.97
CA SER A 1 -14.50 7.65 9.99
C SER A 1 -15.06 6.25 9.77
N LEU A 2 -15.45 5.50 10.81
CA LEU A 2 -16.15 4.21 10.63
C LEU A 2 -17.57 4.40 10.10
N LYS A 3 -18.13 5.62 10.23
CA LYS A 3 -19.48 5.99 9.78
C LYS A 3 -19.55 6.42 8.31
N THR A 4 -18.41 6.56 7.63
CA THR A 4 -18.36 7.05 6.25
C THR A 4 -19.25 6.26 5.28
N PRO A 5 -19.38 4.91 5.37
CA PRO A 5 -20.33 4.18 4.52
C PRO A 5 -21.80 4.60 4.74
N ASP A 6 -22.18 4.92 5.98
CA ASP A 6 -23.55 5.34 6.31
C ASP A 6 -23.79 6.80 5.87
N GLU A 7 -22.75 7.65 6.02
CA GLU A 7 -22.75 9.04 5.53
C GLU A 7 -22.86 9.10 4.00
N ILE A 8 -22.18 8.19 3.29
CA ILE A 8 -22.30 8.04 1.82
C ILE A 8 -23.75 7.76 1.46
N GLU A 9 -24.42 6.82 2.14
CA GLU A 9 -25.83 6.49 1.87
C GLU A 9 -26.77 7.69 2.10
N GLY A 10 -26.46 8.55 3.07
CA GLY A 10 -27.18 9.80 3.29
C GLY A 10 -26.99 10.81 2.15
N LEU A 11 -25.73 11.06 1.76
CA LEU A 11 -25.37 11.99 0.69
C LEU A 11 -25.93 11.56 -0.68
N THR A 12 -25.93 10.25 -0.95
CA THR A 12 -26.39 9.70 -2.23
C THR A 12 -27.90 9.83 -2.41
N LYS A 13 -28.68 9.86 -1.32
CA LYS A 13 -30.13 10.14 -1.38
C LYS A 13 -30.40 11.58 -1.84
N THR A 14 -29.51 12.52 -1.54
CA THR A 14 -29.60 13.91 -2.01
C THR A 14 -29.29 14.03 -3.50
N PHE A 15 -28.32 13.26 -4.01
CA PHE A 15 -27.89 13.30 -5.41
C PHE A 15 -28.67 12.37 -6.35
N GLY A 16 -29.56 11.52 -5.82
CA GLY A 16 -30.38 10.62 -6.64
C GLY A 16 -29.61 9.46 -7.26
N PHE A 17 -28.52 9.01 -6.63
CA PHE A 17 -27.75 7.86 -7.14
C PHE A 17 -28.51 6.54 -7.02
N SER A 18 -28.27 5.64 -7.98
CA SER A 18 -28.78 4.27 -7.95
C SER A 18 -28.15 3.46 -6.82
N GLU A 19 -28.83 2.40 -6.36
CA GLU A 19 -28.30 1.52 -5.31
C GLU A 19 -26.93 0.91 -5.68
N GLU A 20 -26.71 0.63 -6.96
CA GLU A 20 -25.43 0.14 -7.50
C GLU A 20 -24.32 1.18 -7.33
N GLN A 21 -24.58 2.45 -7.68
CA GLN A 21 -23.63 3.54 -7.51
C GLN A 21 -23.28 3.76 -6.02
N VAL A 22 -24.29 3.69 -5.14
CA VAL A 22 -24.06 3.74 -3.68
C VAL A 22 -23.17 2.58 -3.22
N GLY A 23 -23.42 1.38 -3.75
CA GLY A 23 -22.60 0.19 -3.51
C GLY A 23 -21.14 0.39 -3.87
N GLU A 24 -20.87 0.92 -5.07
CA GLU A 24 -19.51 1.19 -5.55
C GLU A 24 -18.80 2.28 -4.73
N LEU A 25 -19.48 3.35 -4.34
CA LEU A 25 -18.88 4.39 -3.48
C LEU A 25 -18.53 3.83 -2.09
N LYS A 26 -19.42 3.03 -1.50
CA LYS A 26 -19.16 2.32 -0.24
C LYS A 26 -17.98 1.35 -0.39
N ARG A 27 -17.90 0.63 -1.50
CA ARG A 27 -16.79 -0.29 -1.82
C ARG A 27 -15.48 0.49 -1.94
N ALA A 28 -15.45 1.58 -2.71
CA ALA A 28 -14.28 2.44 -2.87
C ALA A 28 -13.79 3.01 -1.53
N SER A 29 -14.70 3.50 -0.68
CA SER A 29 -14.36 4.00 0.66
C SER A 29 -13.77 2.90 1.54
N ARG A 30 -14.27 1.66 1.48
CA ARG A 30 -13.78 0.56 2.31
C ARG A 30 -12.44 0.02 1.81
N LEU A 31 -12.30 -0.17 0.50
CA LEU A 31 -11.08 -0.70 -0.11
C LEU A 31 -9.91 0.27 0.02
N SER A 32 -10.13 1.57 -0.19
CA SER A 32 -9.08 2.58 0.02
C SER A 32 -8.54 2.54 1.45
N ALA A 33 -9.42 2.48 2.46
CA ALA A 33 -9.00 2.34 3.86
C ALA A 33 -8.31 1.01 4.16
N LYS A 34 -8.77 -0.09 3.53
CA LYS A 34 -8.13 -1.39 3.68
C LYS A 34 -6.73 -1.42 3.11
N VAL A 35 -6.54 -0.89 1.91
CA VAL A 35 -5.24 -0.86 1.24
C VAL A 35 -4.24 -0.06 2.07
N ASP A 36 -4.63 1.13 2.53
CA ASP A 36 -3.72 2.05 3.23
C ASP A 36 -3.34 1.57 4.62
N ASN A 37 -4.24 0.85 5.29
CA ASN A 37 -4.00 0.33 6.63
C ASN A 37 -3.41 -1.10 6.64
N THR A 38 -3.66 -1.89 5.58
CA THR A 38 -3.41 -3.35 5.60
C THR A 38 -2.38 -3.78 4.57
N ALA A 39 -2.51 -3.30 3.33
CA ALA A 39 -1.63 -3.65 2.20
C ALA A 39 -0.35 -2.79 2.17
N ILE A 40 -0.33 -1.69 2.93
CA ILE A 40 0.85 -0.86 3.21
C ILE A 40 1.10 -0.93 4.71
N GLN A 41 2.18 -1.59 5.14
CA GLN A 41 2.50 -1.71 6.56
C GLN A 41 3.73 -0.89 6.91
N ALA A 42 3.53 0.42 7.01
CA ALA A 42 4.56 1.40 7.35
C ALA A 42 4.53 1.83 8.82
N GLY A 43 3.91 1.04 9.71
CA GLY A 43 3.77 1.40 11.14
C GLY A 43 2.86 2.60 11.42
N ALA A 44 2.12 3.09 10.42
CA ALA A 44 1.27 4.28 10.51
C ALA A 44 -0.22 3.91 10.39
N PRO A 45 -0.86 3.35 11.44
CA PRO A 45 -2.30 3.05 11.42
C PRO A 45 -3.13 4.29 11.12
N LEU A 46 -4.20 4.10 10.35
CA LEU A 46 -5.12 5.18 9.99
C LEU A 46 -5.90 5.68 11.20
N TYR A 47 -5.97 7.01 11.34
CA TYR A 47 -6.82 7.68 12.33
C TYR A 47 -7.80 8.67 11.70
N HIS A 48 -7.55 9.07 10.45
CA HIS A 48 -8.40 10.00 9.71
C HIS A 48 -8.72 9.44 8.32
N HIS A 49 -9.99 9.55 7.93
CA HIS A 49 -10.48 9.13 6.60
C HIS A 49 -11.62 10.04 6.22
N THR A 50 -11.45 10.72 5.08
CA THR A 50 -12.45 11.61 4.47
C THR A 50 -12.69 11.16 3.04
N PHE A 51 -13.97 11.03 2.71
CA PHE A 51 -14.45 10.67 1.39
C PHE A 51 -15.17 11.87 0.78
N PHE A 52 -14.82 12.21 -0.46
CA PHE A 52 -15.45 13.26 -1.23
C PHE A 52 -16.12 12.61 -2.44
N THR A 53 -17.31 13.09 -2.79
CA THR A 53 -18.02 12.66 -3.99
C THR A 53 -18.63 13.88 -4.68
N THR A 54 -18.78 13.79 -5.99
CA THR A 54 -19.45 14.79 -6.84
C THR A 54 -20.74 14.24 -7.40
N GLU A 55 -21.60 15.11 -7.94
CA GLU A 55 -22.90 14.76 -8.55
C GLU A 55 -22.78 13.82 -9.77
N ASP A 56 -21.65 13.84 -10.48
CA ASP A 56 -21.35 12.92 -11.58
C ASP A 56 -20.76 11.57 -11.11
N GLY A 57 -20.71 11.34 -9.79
CA GLY A 57 -20.27 10.07 -9.19
C GLY A 57 -18.75 9.90 -9.11
N LYS A 58 -17.96 10.94 -9.43
CA LYS A 58 -16.51 10.93 -9.16
C LYS A 58 -16.25 11.05 -7.67
N TRP A 59 -15.12 10.52 -7.23
CA TRP A 59 -14.77 10.51 -5.82
C TRP A 59 -13.28 10.72 -5.59
N ALA A 60 -12.97 11.23 -4.39
CA ALA A 60 -11.62 11.33 -3.89
C ALA A 60 -11.58 10.87 -2.43
N VAL A 61 -10.47 10.26 -2.02
CA VAL A 61 -10.25 9.86 -0.63
C VAL A 61 -8.95 10.47 -0.14
N ILE A 62 -9.02 11.14 1.01
CA ILE A 62 -7.86 11.64 1.74
C ILE A 62 -7.82 10.95 3.10
N GLN A 63 -6.74 10.22 3.34
CA GLN A 63 -6.55 9.47 4.58
C GLN A 63 -5.25 9.91 5.26
N GLN A 64 -5.25 9.82 6.59
CA GLN A 64 -4.06 10.09 7.39
C GLN A 64 -3.82 8.95 8.37
N GLY A 65 -2.62 8.38 8.28
CA GLY A 65 -2.06 7.46 9.26
C GLY A 65 -0.98 8.16 10.07
N MET A 66 -0.76 7.69 11.30
CA MET A 66 0.25 8.25 12.20
C MET A 66 1.07 7.14 12.81
N ASN A 67 2.40 7.25 12.73
CA ASN A 67 3.28 6.43 13.54
C ASN A 67 3.29 7.01 14.96
N VAL A 68 2.95 6.18 15.94
CA VAL A 68 2.78 6.62 17.33
C VAL A 68 4.13 6.85 18.03
N GLU A 69 5.18 6.17 17.57
CA GLU A 69 6.51 6.22 18.19
C GLU A 69 7.22 7.53 17.88
N ASP A 70 7.26 7.92 16.60
CA ASP A 70 7.96 9.14 16.15
C ASP A 70 7.01 10.31 15.86
N ARG A 71 5.69 10.10 16.00
CA ARG A 71 4.62 11.08 15.72
C ARG A 71 4.63 11.61 14.29
N SER A 72 5.30 10.93 13.37
CA SER A 72 5.24 11.24 11.94
C SER A 72 3.87 10.84 11.39
N ALA A 73 3.39 11.58 10.39
CA ALA A 73 2.14 11.21 9.73
C ALA A 73 2.34 10.97 8.23
N ARG A 74 1.56 10.02 7.73
CA ARG A 74 1.52 9.59 6.34
C ARG A 74 0.15 9.94 5.78
N ARG A 75 0.13 10.67 4.67
CA ARG A 75 -1.11 11.07 3.99
C ARG A 75 -1.26 10.32 2.67
N TYR A 76 -2.44 9.78 2.44
CA TYR A 76 -2.78 8.98 1.26
C TYR A 76 -3.86 9.68 0.46
N HIS A 77 -3.63 9.86 -0.84
CA HIS A 77 -4.56 10.51 -1.77
C HIS A 77 -4.98 9.52 -2.86
N TRP A 78 -6.29 9.45 -3.07
CA TRP A 78 -6.94 8.66 -4.11
C TRP A 78 -7.85 9.57 -4.93
N ILE A 79 -7.80 9.44 -6.25
CA ILE A 79 -8.71 10.12 -7.19
C ILE A 79 -9.31 9.06 -8.12
N SER A 80 -10.65 9.01 -8.19
CA SER A 80 -11.40 8.00 -8.96
C SER A 80 -10.91 7.87 -10.41
N ASP A 81 -10.60 9.00 -11.07
CA ASP A 81 -10.21 9.05 -12.48
C ASP A 81 -8.90 8.28 -12.76
N HIS A 82 -8.05 8.07 -11.75
CA HIS A 82 -6.75 7.42 -11.92
C HIS A 82 -6.69 6.00 -11.33
N VAL A 83 -7.74 5.55 -10.64
CA VAL A 83 -7.80 4.21 -10.03
C VAL A 83 -8.20 3.18 -11.08
N LYS A 84 -7.22 2.37 -11.52
CA LYS A 84 -7.45 1.22 -12.42
C LYS A 84 -7.59 -0.12 -11.67
N SER A 85 -6.98 -0.21 -10.48
CA SER A 85 -7.06 -1.34 -9.57
C SER A 85 -6.91 -0.81 -8.15
N PHE A 86 -7.65 -1.33 -7.19
CA PHE A 86 -7.50 -0.93 -5.79
C PHE A 86 -6.24 -1.51 -5.15
N VAL A 87 -5.67 -2.57 -5.71
CA VAL A 87 -4.57 -3.31 -5.09
C VAL A 87 -3.25 -3.16 -5.84
N GLU A 88 -3.24 -2.62 -7.05
CA GLU A 88 -2.00 -2.37 -7.79
C GLU A 88 -1.81 -0.88 -8.07
N GLU A 89 -0.87 -0.28 -7.35
CA GLU A 89 -0.48 1.13 -7.52
C GLU A 89 -1.62 2.19 -7.64
N PRO A 90 -2.79 2.10 -6.93
CA PRO A 90 -3.93 3.04 -7.08
C PRO A 90 -3.72 4.51 -6.69
N HIS A 91 -2.61 4.86 -6.04
CA HIS A 91 -2.52 6.15 -5.35
C HIS A 91 -1.98 7.21 -6.29
N ASP A 92 -2.60 8.38 -6.25
CA ASP A 92 -2.05 9.60 -6.84
C ASP A 92 -0.83 10.09 -6.06
N ALA A 93 -0.96 10.12 -4.73
CA ALA A 93 0.08 10.58 -3.85
C ALA A 93 0.08 9.84 -2.51
N ILE A 94 1.28 9.52 -2.06
CA ILE A 94 1.57 9.11 -0.68
C ILE A 94 2.63 10.07 -0.18
N VAL A 95 2.25 10.92 0.78
CA VAL A 95 3.05 12.01 1.31
C VAL A 95 3.52 11.65 2.71
N VAL A 96 4.82 11.75 2.94
CA VAL A 96 5.46 11.47 4.23
C VAL A 96 6.54 12.51 4.52
N GLU A 97 6.84 12.73 5.79
CA GLU A 97 8.02 13.51 6.18
C GLU A 97 9.31 12.73 5.95
N LYS A 98 9.32 11.49 6.41
CA LYS A 98 10.44 10.57 6.31
C LYS A 98 9.97 9.27 5.66
N LYS A 99 10.81 8.71 4.78
CA LYS A 99 10.58 7.38 4.25
C LYS A 99 11.09 6.35 5.25
N GLU A 100 10.32 5.29 5.41
CA GLU A 100 10.73 4.14 6.17
C GLU A 100 11.64 3.24 5.31
N GLU A 101 12.63 2.60 5.94
CA GLU A 101 13.57 1.71 5.24
C GLU A 101 12.89 0.41 4.80
N HIS A 102 12.01 -0.14 5.64
CA HIS A 102 11.34 -1.41 5.42
C HIS A 102 9.83 -1.28 5.60
N VAL A 103 9.11 -1.29 4.47
CA VAL A 103 7.64 -1.23 4.43
C VAL A 103 7.12 -2.39 3.61
N LEU A 104 6.31 -3.26 4.23
CA LEU A 104 5.60 -4.28 3.47
C LEU A 104 4.57 -3.59 2.55
N GLY A 105 4.75 -3.78 1.25
CA GLY A 105 3.93 -3.18 0.20
C GLY A 105 3.36 -4.23 -0.74
N GLU A 106 2.16 -4.71 -0.43
CA GLU A 106 1.41 -5.63 -1.30
C GLU A 106 0.89 -4.96 -2.56
N ARG A 107 1.00 -3.64 -2.64
CA ARG A 107 0.52 -2.83 -3.76
C ARG A 107 1.46 -2.67 -4.94
N ALA A 108 2.74 -3.00 -4.74
CA ALA A 108 3.75 -2.82 -5.76
C ALA A 108 3.52 -3.83 -6.89
N LYS A 109 3.86 -3.48 -8.13
CA LYS A 109 3.75 -4.41 -9.27
C LYS A 109 4.51 -5.71 -9.06
N ILE A 110 5.68 -5.63 -8.42
CA ILE A 110 6.50 -6.79 -8.09
C ILE A 110 5.78 -7.78 -7.15
N SER A 111 4.92 -7.29 -6.25
CA SER A 111 4.13 -8.13 -5.33
C SER A 111 2.94 -8.83 -6.01
N GLY A 112 2.83 -8.78 -7.34
CA GLY A 112 1.73 -9.43 -8.08
C GLY A 112 1.69 -10.95 -7.90
N GLY A 113 2.85 -11.60 -7.81
CA GLY A 113 2.95 -13.02 -7.42
C GLY A 113 2.39 -13.24 -6.01
N THR A 114 2.87 -12.45 -5.05
CA THR A 114 2.45 -12.52 -3.64
C THR A 114 0.95 -12.34 -3.46
N ARG A 115 0.33 -11.41 -4.18
CA ARG A 115 -1.13 -11.21 -4.15
C ARG A 115 -1.89 -12.45 -4.61
N ARG A 116 -1.48 -13.06 -5.73
CA ARG A 116 -2.10 -14.28 -6.26
C ARG A 116 -1.93 -15.45 -5.30
N THR A 117 -0.69 -15.72 -4.89
CA THR A 117 -0.37 -16.80 -3.96
C THR A 117 -1.07 -16.62 -2.62
N SER A 118 -1.18 -15.39 -2.10
CA SER A 118 -1.96 -15.10 -0.89
C SER A 118 -3.45 -15.44 -1.06
N THR A 119 -4.05 -15.12 -2.21
CA THR A 119 -5.44 -15.48 -2.51
C THR A 119 -5.61 -16.99 -2.65
N ASP A 120 -4.70 -17.67 -3.35
CA ASP A 120 -4.76 -19.12 -3.56
C ASP A 120 -4.57 -19.89 -2.25
N LEU A 121 -3.65 -19.45 -1.38
CA LEU A 121 -3.46 -20.00 -0.04
C LEU A 121 -4.74 -19.96 0.80
N VAL A 122 -5.52 -18.87 0.69
CA VAL A 122 -6.76 -18.70 1.44
C VAL A 122 -7.90 -19.55 0.85
N ARG A 123 -7.87 -19.79 -0.46
CA ARG A 123 -8.82 -20.66 -1.15
C ARG A 123 -8.54 -22.14 -0.92
N ASP A 124 -7.29 -22.50 -0.61
CA ASP A 124 -6.87 -23.82 -0.16
C ASP A 124 -7.15 -24.00 1.36
N ASN A 125 -6.75 -25.14 1.93
CA ASN A 125 -7.06 -25.49 3.32
C ASN A 125 -6.41 -24.53 4.35
N PRO A 126 -7.18 -23.84 5.22
CA PRO A 126 -6.64 -22.99 6.29
C PRO A 126 -5.67 -23.70 7.25
N ASP A 127 -5.82 -25.01 7.47
CA ASP A 127 -4.91 -25.78 8.31
C ASP A 127 -3.55 -26.01 7.65
N LYS A 128 -3.50 -26.06 6.30
CA LYS A 128 -2.24 -26.09 5.54
C LYS A 128 -1.50 -24.77 5.70
N VAL A 129 -2.18 -23.63 5.51
CA VAL A 129 -1.61 -22.30 5.76
C VAL A 129 -1.12 -22.18 7.20
N LYS A 130 -1.86 -22.74 8.16
CA LYS A 130 -1.47 -22.74 9.58
C LYS A 130 -0.19 -23.53 9.84
N ARG A 131 -0.03 -24.68 9.19
CA ARG A 131 1.19 -25.49 9.28
C ARG A 131 2.37 -24.77 8.64
N GLU A 132 2.19 -24.22 7.45
CA GLU A 132 3.22 -23.45 6.74
C GLU A 132 3.64 -22.22 7.52
N PHE A 133 2.69 -21.45 8.04
CA PHE A 133 2.95 -20.30 8.90
C PHE A 133 3.73 -20.68 10.17
N LYS A 134 3.40 -21.81 10.81
CA LYS A 134 4.14 -22.31 11.98
C LYS A 134 5.53 -22.84 11.65
N SER A 135 5.77 -23.21 10.38
CA SER A 135 7.07 -23.65 9.91
C SER A 135 8.04 -22.50 9.61
N LEU A 136 7.53 -21.27 9.54
CA LEU A 136 8.34 -20.06 9.37
C LEU A 136 9.30 -19.92 10.56
N ARG A 137 10.58 -19.69 10.26
CA ARG A 137 11.65 -19.54 11.26
C ARG A 137 12.23 -18.13 11.21
N PRO A 138 12.59 -17.52 12.35
CA PRO A 138 13.35 -16.28 12.36
C PRO A 138 14.71 -16.43 11.67
N PRO A 139 15.26 -15.34 11.09
CA PRO A 139 16.63 -15.34 10.61
C PRO A 139 17.60 -15.70 11.75
N GLY A 140 18.48 -16.67 11.50
CA GLY A 140 19.46 -17.18 12.47
C GLY A 140 19.02 -18.40 13.28
N GLN A 141 17.74 -18.81 13.22
CA GLN A 141 17.30 -20.06 13.84
C GLN A 141 17.64 -21.26 12.94
N ARG A 142 18.72 -21.96 13.28
CA ARG A 142 19.16 -23.15 12.54
C ARG A 142 18.18 -24.31 12.68
N ALA A 143 18.01 -25.07 11.61
CA ALA A 143 17.20 -26.27 11.60
C ALA A 143 18.06 -27.52 11.88
N LEU A 144 17.52 -28.50 12.62
CA LEU A 144 18.17 -29.81 12.79
C LEU A 144 18.61 -30.45 11.45
N PRO A 145 17.84 -30.34 10.35
CA PRO A 145 18.27 -30.77 9.02
C PRO A 145 19.56 -30.13 8.50
N GLU A 146 19.94 -28.91 8.93
CA GLU A 146 21.25 -28.31 8.56
C GLU A 146 22.44 -29.12 9.10
N TRP A 147 22.21 -29.90 10.15
CA TRP A 147 23.20 -30.80 10.76
C TRP A 147 23.15 -32.21 10.17
N VAL A 148 22.24 -32.48 9.23
CA VAL A 148 22.10 -33.76 8.54
C VAL A 148 22.79 -33.65 7.16
N PRO A 149 23.82 -34.47 6.89
CA PRO A 149 24.40 -34.58 5.55
C PRO A 149 23.29 -34.98 4.53
N ASP A 150 23.28 -34.36 3.35
CA ASP A 150 22.29 -34.54 2.26
C ASP A 150 20.90 -33.88 2.42
N SER A 151 20.72 -32.94 3.37
CA SER A 151 19.50 -32.14 3.38
C SER A 151 19.50 -31.09 2.25
N ASN A 152 18.51 -31.19 1.35
CA ASN A 152 18.28 -30.21 0.28
C ASN A 152 17.60 -28.90 0.78
N GLU A 153 17.41 -28.75 2.09
CA GLU A 153 16.79 -27.55 2.68
C GLU A 153 17.84 -26.43 2.80
N LYS A 154 18.05 -25.71 1.70
CA LYS A 154 18.83 -24.46 1.74
C LYS A 154 18.09 -23.43 2.57
N ASN A 155 18.78 -22.85 3.56
CA ASN A 155 18.32 -21.68 4.28
C ASN A 155 17.96 -20.58 3.27
N ARG A 156 16.67 -20.26 3.15
CA ARG A 156 16.23 -19.02 2.52
C ARG A 156 16.46 -17.93 3.56
N GLU A 157 17.51 -17.14 3.38
CA GLU A 157 17.71 -15.94 4.19
C GLU A 157 16.50 -15.02 3.99
N ILE A 158 15.64 -14.96 5.01
CA ILE A 158 14.42 -14.17 4.98
C ILE A 158 14.82 -12.72 5.34
N GLN A 159 14.52 -11.77 4.46
CA GLN A 159 14.67 -10.35 4.78
C GLN A 159 13.55 -9.96 5.74
N PHE A 160 13.80 -10.05 7.06
CA PHE A 160 12.69 -9.91 7.98
C PHE A 160 13.01 -9.25 9.31
N LEU A 161 12.14 -8.29 9.67
CA LEU A 161 12.22 -7.49 10.89
C LEU A 161 11.48 -8.11 12.11
N SER A 162 10.33 -8.80 11.95
CA SER A 162 9.56 -9.34 13.11
C SER A 162 8.36 -10.25 12.78
N LEU A 163 8.35 -11.52 13.26
CA LEU A 163 7.34 -12.53 12.89
C LEU A 163 6.00 -12.15 13.50
N PRO A 164 4.91 -12.10 12.72
CA PRO A 164 3.60 -11.92 13.32
C PRO A 164 3.38 -13.05 14.33
N LYS A 165 3.26 -12.71 15.62
CA LYS A 165 3.06 -13.70 16.68
C LYS A 165 1.71 -14.42 16.56
N ARG A 166 0.73 -13.80 15.89
CA ARG A 166 -0.64 -14.30 15.75
C ARG A 166 -1.23 -13.90 14.39
N MET A 167 -1.87 -14.85 13.73
CA MET A 167 -2.75 -14.63 12.58
C MET A 167 -4.19 -14.89 12.99
N ASN A 168 -5.15 -14.14 12.41
CA ASN A 168 -6.56 -14.35 12.69
C ASN A 168 -7.10 -15.57 11.93
N TRP A 169 -7.02 -16.75 12.55
CA TRP A 169 -7.47 -18.02 11.97
C TRP A 169 -8.98 -18.05 11.69
N ALA A 170 -9.79 -17.36 12.49
CA ALA A 170 -11.23 -17.27 12.26
C ALA A 170 -11.53 -16.48 10.99
N ALA A 171 -10.80 -15.39 10.75
CA ALA A 171 -10.89 -14.63 9.51
C ALA A 171 -10.41 -15.46 8.31
N LEU A 172 -9.35 -16.27 8.47
CA LEU A 172 -8.87 -17.14 7.41
C LEU A 172 -9.90 -18.22 7.03
N LYS A 173 -10.53 -18.86 8.03
CA LYS A 173 -11.63 -19.81 7.80
C LYS A 173 -12.81 -19.15 7.08
N LYS A 174 -13.21 -17.96 7.52
CA LYS A 174 -14.26 -17.20 6.85
C LYS A 174 -13.90 -16.84 5.41
N ALA A 175 -12.65 -16.47 5.16
CA ALA A 175 -12.19 -16.18 3.81
C ALA A 175 -12.18 -17.45 2.94
N TYR A 176 -11.80 -18.60 3.50
CA TYR A 176 -11.92 -19.90 2.83
C TYR A 176 -13.36 -20.26 2.49
N GLU A 177 -14.33 -20.01 3.39
CA GLU A 177 -15.76 -20.23 3.11
C GLU A 177 -16.27 -19.32 1.99
N LEU A 178 -15.77 -18.08 1.92
CA LEU A 178 -16.17 -17.09 0.91
C LEU A 178 -15.49 -17.28 -0.45
N GLN A 179 -14.40 -18.05 -0.52
CA GLN A 179 -13.62 -18.31 -1.74
C GLN A 179 -13.34 -17.04 -2.58
N PRO A 180 -12.54 -16.08 -2.07
CA PRO A 180 -12.30 -14.82 -2.76
C PRO A 180 -11.63 -15.03 -4.12
N GLU A 181 -12.25 -14.50 -5.18
CA GLU A 181 -11.72 -14.61 -6.55
C GLU A 181 -10.37 -13.91 -6.76
N ASN A 182 -10.11 -12.85 -6.00
CA ASN A 182 -8.93 -12.00 -6.17
C ASN A 182 -8.49 -11.36 -4.85
N TYR A 183 -7.39 -10.60 -4.90
CA TYR A 183 -6.83 -9.98 -3.70
C TYR A 183 -7.72 -8.83 -3.16
N GLU A 184 -8.51 -8.16 -4.01
CA GLU A 184 -9.44 -7.12 -3.56
C GLU A 184 -10.57 -7.73 -2.71
N SER A 185 -11.14 -8.85 -3.13
CA SER A 185 -12.16 -9.57 -2.36
C SER A 185 -11.59 -10.15 -1.08
N LEU A 186 -10.35 -10.66 -1.08
CA LEU A 186 -9.64 -11.10 0.12
C LEU A 186 -9.50 -9.96 1.16
N LEU A 187 -9.05 -8.76 0.74
CA LEU A 187 -8.95 -7.60 1.64
C LEU A 187 -10.33 -7.14 2.17
N GLY A 188 -11.38 -7.37 1.38
CA GLY A 188 -12.77 -7.10 1.75
C GLY A 188 -13.31 -8.02 2.86
N VAL A 189 -12.70 -9.18 3.10
CA VAL A 189 -13.17 -10.12 4.13
C VAL A 189 -13.00 -9.52 5.53
N LYS A 190 -14.09 -9.47 6.30
CA LYS A 190 -14.09 -9.00 7.69
C LYS A 190 -13.13 -9.85 8.53
N GLY A 191 -12.19 -9.19 9.19
CA GLY A 191 -11.18 -9.82 10.05
C GLY A 191 -9.83 -10.07 9.36
N VAL A 192 -9.75 -9.95 8.03
CA VAL A 192 -8.47 -9.87 7.31
C VAL A 192 -7.87 -8.49 7.58
N GLY A 193 -6.83 -8.47 8.41
CA GLY A 193 -6.12 -7.26 8.82
C GLY A 193 -4.62 -7.38 8.63
N PRO A 194 -3.82 -6.41 9.14
CA PRO A 194 -2.40 -6.30 8.82
C PRO A 194 -1.61 -7.57 9.19
N ALA A 195 -1.93 -8.18 10.33
CA ALA A 195 -1.28 -9.42 10.76
C ALA A 195 -1.57 -10.61 9.82
N THR A 196 -2.79 -10.73 9.29
CA THR A 196 -3.16 -11.79 8.35
C THR A 196 -2.49 -11.58 7.00
N VAL A 197 -2.54 -10.37 6.46
CA VAL A 197 -1.86 -10.04 5.19
C VAL A 197 -0.35 -10.24 5.29
N ARG A 198 0.26 -9.80 6.40
CA ARG A 198 1.68 -10.03 6.66
C ARG A 198 2.00 -11.54 6.73
N GLY A 199 1.16 -12.32 7.40
CA GLY A 199 1.35 -13.77 7.50
C GLY A 199 1.29 -14.45 6.14
N LEU A 200 0.30 -14.10 5.31
CA LEU A 200 0.18 -14.64 3.95
C LEU A 200 1.35 -14.24 3.05
N ALA A 201 1.77 -12.97 3.12
CA ALA A 201 2.93 -12.47 2.38
C ALA A 201 4.21 -13.25 2.73
N LEU A 202 4.39 -13.58 4.01
CA LEU A 202 5.55 -14.35 4.47
C LEU A 202 5.50 -15.80 4.04
N VAL A 203 4.34 -16.46 4.13
CA VAL A 203 4.18 -17.81 3.61
C VAL A 203 4.45 -17.83 2.10
N SER A 204 3.95 -16.84 1.37
CA SER A 204 4.19 -16.65 -0.06
C SER A 204 5.68 -16.48 -0.38
N GLU A 205 6.40 -15.62 0.34
CA GLU A 205 7.84 -15.41 0.12
C GLU A 205 8.65 -16.66 0.47
N VAL A 206 8.44 -17.24 1.65
CA VAL A 206 9.31 -18.28 2.22
C VAL A 206 9.01 -19.65 1.64
N VAL A 207 7.74 -20.01 1.48
CA VAL A 207 7.34 -21.35 1.00
C VAL A 207 7.24 -21.34 -0.52
N HIS A 208 6.52 -20.36 -1.08
CA HIS A 208 6.20 -20.34 -2.51
C HIS A 208 7.21 -19.58 -3.38
N GLY A 209 8.09 -18.77 -2.78
CA GLY A 209 9.11 -18.02 -3.51
C GLY A 209 8.59 -16.79 -4.24
N ASP A 210 7.42 -16.27 -3.84
CA ASP A 210 6.79 -15.08 -4.39
C ASP A 210 6.92 -13.90 -3.39
N PRO A 211 8.01 -13.10 -3.48
CA PRO A 211 8.31 -12.07 -2.48
C PRO A 211 7.47 -10.80 -2.65
N PRO A 212 7.00 -10.19 -1.55
CA PRO A 212 6.42 -8.85 -1.57
C PRO A 212 7.49 -7.77 -1.74
N SER A 213 7.05 -6.55 -2.07
CA SER A 213 7.90 -5.37 -1.98
C SER A 213 8.11 -4.95 -0.53
N TRP A 214 9.37 -4.70 -0.16
CA TRP A 214 9.77 -4.10 1.13
C TRP A 214 10.09 -2.59 1.05
N LYS A 215 9.89 -1.99 -0.13
CA LYS A 215 10.16 -0.57 -0.40
C LYS A 215 8.99 0.31 0.00
N ASP A 216 9.28 1.43 0.68
CA ASP A 216 8.29 2.46 0.97
C ASP A 216 7.70 3.09 -0.30
N PRO A 217 6.37 3.00 -0.53
CA PRO A 217 5.72 3.56 -1.70
C PRO A 217 5.58 5.09 -1.67
N ALA A 218 5.97 5.76 -0.58
CA ALA A 218 5.91 7.21 -0.48
C ALA A 218 6.71 7.88 -1.61
N ARG A 219 6.06 8.82 -2.31
CA ARG A 219 6.66 9.55 -3.44
C ARG A 219 7.09 10.95 -3.07
N PHE A 220 6.32 11.62 -2.23
CA PHE A 220 6.51 13.02 -1.92
C PHE A 220 6.90 13.20 -0.46
N SER A 221 7.93 14.01 -0.24
CA SER A 221 8.19 14.67 1.04
C SER A 221 8.09 16.18 0.83
N PHE A 222 7.75 16.91 1.87
CA PHE A 222 7.62 18.37 1.79
C PHE A 222 9.01 18.99 1.56
N ALA A 223 9.33 19.36 0.33
CA ALA A 223 10.65 19.91 -0.04
C ALA A 223 10.77 21.44 0.11
N PHE A 224 9.66 22.18 0.05
CA PHE A 224 9.65 23.66 0.02
C PHE A 224 8.61 24.29 0.96
N GLY A 225 8.14 23.55 1.95
CA GLY A 225 7.09 23.93 2.90
C GLY A 225 7.01 22.93 4.06
N GLY A 226 6.23 23.22 5.09
CA GLY A 226 6.18 22.40 6.30
C GLY A 226 4.95 21.50 6.42
N LYS A 227 5.09 20.43 7.21
CA LYS A 227 3.97 19.78 7.89
C LYS A 227 3.77 20.31 9.31
N ASP A 228 4.79 20.41 10.15
CA ASP A 228 4.59 20.82 11.56
C ASP A 228 5.52 21.97 12.00
N GLY A 229 5.21 23.23 11.65
CA GLY A 229 6.01 24.36 12.17
C GLY A 229 5.63 25.83 11.88
N ILE A 230 4.35 26.17 11.62
CA ILE A 230 3.73 27.53 11.70
C ILE A 230 4.18 28.59 10.65
N PRO A 231 3.21 29.19 9.92
CA PRO A 231 3.14 29.05 8.46
C PRO A 231 4.49 29.33 7.81
N TYR A 232 5.11 28.28 7.25
CA TYR A 232 6.19 28.45 6.28
C TYR A 232 5.56 28.46 4.89
N PRO A 233 5.20 29.64 4.34
CA PRO A 233 4.58 29.72 3.02
C PRO A 233 5.50 29.07 2.01
N VAL A 234 4.90 28.45 0.99
CA VAL A 234 5.61 27.82 -0.11
C VAL A 234 6.69 28.77 -0.62
N ASN A 235 7.97 28.41 -0.45
CA ASN A 235 9.06 29.27 -0.82
C ASN A 235 9.30 29.18 -2.33
N LYS A 236 8.54 30.00 -3.08
CA LYS A 236 8.57 30.05 -4.56
C LYS A 236 9.99 30.25 -5.09
N ARG A 237 10.79 31.12 -4.45
CA ARG A 237 12.19 31.36 -4.85
C ARG A 237 13.06 30.10 -4.78
N ARG A 238 12.88 29.27 -3.74
CA ARG A 238 13.60 27.98 -3.64
C ARG A 238 13.10 26.97 -4.67
N MET A 239 11.79 26.97 -4.97
CA MET A 239 11.24 26.16 -6.06
C MET A 239 11.83 26.55 -7.41
N ASP A 240 11.86 27.85 -7.73
CA ASP A 240 12.44 28.36 -8.99
C ASP A 240 13.92 28.01 -9.12
N LYS A 241 14.68 28.16 -8.02
CA LYS A 241 16.09 27.79 -7.98
C LYS A 241 16.31 26.29 -8.19
N ALA A 242 15.50 25.44 -7.54
CA ALA A 242 15.57 24.00 -7.74
C ALA A 242 15.17 23.60 -9.17
N HIS A 243 14.15 24.26 -9.74
CA HIS A 243 13.76 24.07 -11.13
C HIS A 243 14.89 24.45 -12.09
N GLN A 244 15.52 25.62 -11.92
CA GLN A 244 16.67 26.03 -12.71
C GLN A 244 17.81 25.03 -12.58
N MET A 245 18.14 24.59 -11.36
CA MET A 245 19.19 23.59 -11.14
C MET A 245 18.90 22.28 -11.87
N LEU A 246 17.66 21.77 -11.82
CA LEU A 246 17.26 20.57 -12.56
C LEU A 246 17.31 20.79 -14.07
N LYS A 247 16.89 21.97 -14.55
CA LYS A 247 16.94 22.34 -15.97
C LYS A 247 18.38 22.35 -16.47
N THR A 248 19.30 23.00 -15.76
CA THR A 248 20.73 23.02 -16.07
C THR A 248 21.33 21.62 -16.00
N ALA A 249 21.00 20.81 -14.99
CA ALA A 249 21.49 19.44 -14.88
C ALA A 249 21.05 18.56 -16.05
N ILE A 250 19.79 18.68 -16.51
CA ILE A 250 19.31 18.00 -17.71
C ILE A 250 20.04 18.55 -18.95
N ASP A 251 20.30 19.85 -19.00
CA ASP A 251 20.99 20.46 -20.13
C ASP A 251 22.47 20.04 -20.24
N GLU A 252 23.15 19.87 -19.13
CA GLU A 252 24.56 19.43 -19.09
C GLU A 252 24.72 17.91 -19.13
N ALA A 253 23.64 17.15 -18.88
CA ALA A 253 23.67 15.70 -18.89
C ALA A 253 24.10 15.16 -20.27
N LYS A 254 25.16 14.33 -20.27
CA LYS A 254 25.65 13.61 -21.46
C LYS A 254 24.77 12.39 -21.77
N ILE A 255 23.50 12.65 -22.10
CA ILE A 255 22.50 11.63 -22.46
C ILE A 255 22.02 11.80 -23.90
N LYS A 256 21.35 10.78 -24.45
CA LYS A 256 20.83 10.83 -25.82
C LYS A 256 19.80 11.95 -25.96
N LYS A 257 19.81 12.65 -27.11
CA LYS A 257 18.92 13.79 -27.40
C LYS A 257 17.43 13.50 -27.13
N ARG A 258 16.98 12.28 -27.44
CA ARG A 258 15.59 11.84 -27.20
C ARG A 258 15.25 11.69 -25.72
N GLU A 259 16.16 11.19 -24.91
CA GLU A 259 15.99 11.09 -23.45
C GLU A 259 16.00 12.47 -22.80
N LYS A 260 16.89 13.35 -23.28
CA LYS A 260 16.96 14.75 -22.86
C LYS A 260 15.64 15.49 -23.12
N LEU A 261 15.09 15.36 -24.34
CA LEU A 261 13.79 15.93 -24.70
C LEU A 261 12.65 15.38 -23.83
N ASN A 262 12.62 14.07 -23.58
CA ASN A 262 11.63 13.46 -22.71
C ASN A 262 11.75 13.96 -21.26
N ALA A 263 12.97 14.17 -20.77
CA ALA A 263 13.21 14.72 -19.43
C ALA A 263 12.74 16.18 -19.33
N PHE A 264 13.02 17.02 -20.34
CA PHE A 264 12.50 18.39 -20.40
C PHE A 264 10.98 18.44 -20.48
N LYS A 265 10.35 17.55 -21.27
CA LYS A 265 8.88 17.46 -21.36
C LYS A 265 8.25 17.15 -20.00
N ARG A 266 8.80 16.18 -19.26
CA ARG A 266 8.35 15.89 -17.90
C ARG A 266 8.57 17.07 -16.95
N LEU A 267 9.68 17.80 -17.09
CA LEU A 267 9.97 18.95 -16.24
C LEU A 267 9.03 20.14 -16.54
N SER A 268 8.65 20.35 -17.82
CA SER A 268 7.69 21.40 -18.20
C SER A 268 6.28 21.13 -17.66
N ASP A 269 5.89 19.86 -17.52
CA ASP A 269 4.59 19.49 -16.95
C ASP A 269 4.42 20.01 -15.51
N PHE A 270 5.52 20.22 -14.76
CA PHE A 270 5.49 20.75 -13.38
C PHE A 270 5.59 22.27 -13.28
N THR A 271 5.88 22.97 -14.38
CA THR A 271 6.05 24.44 -14.40
C THR A 271 4.92 25.18 -15.06
N THR A 272 4.06 24.48 -15.80
CA THR A 272 3.00 25.13 -16.58
C THR A 272 1.70 25.21 -15.78
N LYS A 273 1.56 26.30 -15.01
CA LYS A 273 0.28 26.92 -14.64
C LYS A 273 0.44 28.43 -14.61
#